data_AF-A0A820LET7-F1
#
_entry.id   AF-A0A820LET7-F1
#
_cell.length_a   1.000
_cell.length_b   1.000
_cell.length_c   1.000
_cell.angle_alpha   90.00
_cell.angle_beta   90.00
_cell.angle_gamma   90.00
#
_symmetry.space_group_name_H-M   'P 1'
#
loop_
_entity.id
_entity.type
_entity.pdbx_description
1 polymer ?
#
loop_
_entity_poly.entity_id
_entity_poly.type
_entity_poly.pdbx_seq_one_letter_code
_entity_poly.pdbx_strand_id
1 'polypeptide(L)' 'AEGVGLPATETGHAHWPEVQYQSYVKGVKALQKAYGVPTARVLGHKEAAVPKGRKIDPNFSMAEFRAKLG' A
#
# COMPACT_ATOMS: atom_id res chain seq x y z
N ALA A 1 21.67 -5.71 14.12
CA ALA A 1 22.14 -4.99 12.93
C ALA A 1 21.19 -3.84 12.71
N GLU A 2 21.56 -2.66 13.20
CA GLU A 2 20.82 -1.42 12.95
C GLU A 2 21.24 -0.90 11.58
N GLY A 3 20.29 -0.85 10.64
CA GLY A 3 20.54 -0.37 9.28
C GLY A 3 20.60 1.15 9.26
N VAL A 4 21.79 1.69 8.97
CA VAL A 4 22.08 3.10 8.78
C VAL A 4 21.42 3.64 7.50
N GLY A 5 20.74 4.79 7.62
CA GLY A 5 20.77 5.85 6.60
C GLY A 5 19.73 5.85 5.49
N LEU A 6 18.52 6.35 5.76
CA LEU A 6 17.71 7.09 4.77
C LEU A 6 17.02 8.27 5.46
N PRO A 7 17.07 9.50 4.91
CA PRO A 7 16.24 10.60 5.42
C PRO A 7 14.76 10.21 5.31
N ALA A 8 13.90 10.77 6.16
CA ALA A 8 12.47 10.45 6.21
C ALA A 8 11.86 10.40 4.80
N THR A 9 11.50 9.19 4.35
CA THR A 9 10.78 8.93 3.09
C THR A 9 9.31 9.32 3.17
N GLU A 10 8.90 9.96 4.26
CA GLU A 10 7.57 10.41 4.66
C GLU A 10 7.02 11.57 3.80
N THR A 11 7.43 11.69 2.52
CA THR A 11 6.83 12.66 1.61
C THR A 11 5.47 12.19 1.09
N GLY A 12 5.09 10.92 1.27
CA GLY A 12 3.88 10.32 0.68
C GLY A 12 3.91 10.24 -0.86
N HIS A 13 4.99 10.72 -1.48
CA HIS A 13 5.18 10.86 -2.92
C HIS A 13 6.42 10.11 -3.43
N ALA A 14 7.26 9.58 -2.54
CA ALA A 14 8.47 8.86 -2.92
C ALA A 14 8.16 7.60 -3.76
N HIS A 15 8.99 7.36 -4.77
CA HIS A 15 8.92 6.16 -5.59
C HIS A 15 9.09 4.90 -4.71
N TRP A 16 8.28 3.87 -4.97
CA TRP A 16 8.40 2.58 -4.32
C TRP A 16 9.34 1.68 -5.15
N PRO A 17 10.51 1.26 -4.64
CA PRO A 17 11.31 0.24 -5.29
C PRO A 17 10.48 -1.01 -5.59
N GLU A 18 10.71 -1.63 -6.75
CA GLU A 18 9.94 -2.80 -7.20
C GLU A 18 9.90 -3.90 -6.13
N VAL A 19 11.03 -4.17 -5.46
CA VAL A 19 11.12 -5.17 -4.39
C VAL A 19 10.21 -4.84 -3.19
N GLN A 20 10.08 -3.55 -2.83
CA GLN A 20 9.19 -3.11 -1.76
C GLN A 20 7.73 -3.33 -2.16
N TYR A 21 7.36 -2.92 -3.37
CA TYR A 21 6.00 -3.07 -3.87
C TYR A 21 5.59 -4.55 -3.97
N GLN A 22 6.47 -5.41 -4.51
CA GLN A 22 6.22 -6.86 -4.59
C GLN A 22 6.13 -7.52 -3.21
N SER A 23 6.97 -7.11 -2.26
CA SER A 23 6.87 -7.59 -0.88
C SER A 23 5.53 -7.20 -0.24
N TYR A 24 5.09 -5.96 -0.48
CA TYR A 24 3.80 -5.47 0.01
C TYR A 24 2.61 -6.23 -0.56
N VAL A 25 2.59 -6.48 -1.88
CA VAL A 25 1.56 -7.33 -2.53
C VAL A 25 1.49 -8.71 -1.86
N LYS A 26 2.64 -9.38 -1.64
CA LYS A 26 2.69 -10.70 -0.98
C LYS A 26 2.12 -10.65 0.43
N GLY A 27 2.51 -9.65 1.23
CA GLY A 27 2.01 -9.47 2.59
C GLY A 27 0.49 -9.27 2.64
N VAL A 28 -0.06 -8.41 1.77
CA VAL A 28 -1.50 -8.16 1.72
C VAL A 28 -2.26 -9.42 1.29
N LYS A 29 -1.79 -10.18 0.29
CA LYS A 29 -2.43 -11.46 -0.10
C LYS A 29 -2.45 -12.46 1.06
N ALA A 30 -1.37 -12.54 1.83
CA ALA A 30 -1.30 -13.42 3.01
C ALA A 30 -2.34 -13.01 4.07
N LEU A 31 -2.50 -11.70 4.34
CA LEU A 31 -3.51 -11.18 5.26
C LEU A 31 -4.93 -11.43 4.74
N GLN A 32 -5.20 -11.20 3.45
CA GLN A 32 -6.51 -11.49 2.86
C GLN A 32 -6.89 -12.96 3.04
N LYS A 33 -5.95 -13.88 2.78
CA LYS A 33 -6.16 -15.31 2.97
C LYS A 33 -6.40 -15.65 4.46
N ALA A 34 -5.61 -15.09 5.37
CA ALA A 34 -5.70 -15.39 6.78
C ALA A 34 -7.01 -14.90 7.43
N TYR A 35 -7.52 -13.75 6.99
CA TYR A 35 -8.67 -13.08 7.62
C TYR A 35 -9.93 -13.05 6.75
N GLY A 36 -9.91 -13.67 5.57
CA GLY A 36 -11.05 -13.68 4.65
C GLY A 36 -11.42 -12.29 4.14
N VAL A 37 -10.45 -11.38 3.98
CA VAL A 37 -10.71 -10.01 3.53
C VAL A 37 -10.85 -9.97 2.00
N PRO A 38 -12.02 -9.60 1.45
CA PRO A 38 -12.20 -9.53 0.01
C PRO A 38 -11.37 -8.38 -0.59
N THR A 39 -10.90 -8.55 -1.83
CA THR A 39 -10.06 -7.57 -2.55
C THR A 39 -10.72 -6.19 -2.64
N ALA A 40 -12.05 -6.12 -2.71
CA ALA A 40 -12.82 -4.87 -2.68
C ALA A 40 -12.68 -4.06 -1.37
N ARG A 41 -12.25 -4.69 -0.27
CA ARG A 41 -11.99 -4.03 1.02
C ARG A 41 -10.53 -3.65 1.25
N VAL A 42 -9.66 -3.88 0.27
CA VAL A 42 -8.28 -3.38 0.29
C VAL A 42 -8.29 -1.96 -0.26
N LEU A 43 -8.25 -0.98 0.66
CA LEU A 43 -8.40 0.44 0.35
C LEU A 43 -7.08 1.19 0.56
N GLY A 44 -6.81 2.16 -0.32
CA GLY A 44 -5.75 3.15 -0.10
C GLY A 44 -6.14 4.15 0.99
N HIS A 45 -5.18 4.82 1.60
CA HIS A 45 -5.44 5.80 2.66
C HIS A 45 -6.34 6.95 2.17
N LYS A 46 -6.13 7.42 0.92
CA LYS A 46 -7.01 8.37 0.22
C LYS A 46 -8.45 7.89 0.05
N GLU A 47 -8.63 6.59 -0.14
CA GLU A 47 -9.95 5.96 -0.32
C GLU A 47 -10.64 5.77 1.04
N ALA A 48 -9.90 5.47 2.10
CA ALA A 48 -10.44 5.27 3.45
C ALA A 48 -10.67 6.58 4.23
N ALA A 49 -9.94 7.65 3.92
CA ALA A 49 -10.00 8.89 4.67
C ALA A 49 -11.41 9.53 4.69
N VAL A 50 -11.73 10.11 5.85
CA VAL A 50 -12.86 11.00 6.09
C VAL A 50 -12.32 12.30 6.75
N PRO A 51 -12.73 13.50 6.29
CA PRO A 51 -13.48 13.75 5.05
C PRO A 51 -12.70 13.31 3.81
N LYS A 52 -13.41 13.02 2.71
CA LYS A 52 -12.80 12.65 1.43
C LYS A 52 -11.92 13.78 0.91
N GLY A 53 -10.80 13.44 0.27
CA GLY A 53 -9.84 14.42 -0.27
C GLY A 53 -8.79 14.93 0.72
N ARG A 54 -8.91 14.65 2.03
CA ARG A 54 -7.90 15.03 3.04
C ARG A 54 -6.56 14.30 2.88
N LYS A 55 -6.57 13.13 2.26
CA LYS A 55 -5.40 12.27 2.04
C LYS A 55 -5.32 11.90 0.57
N ILE A 56 -4.09 11.75 0.09
CA ILE A 56 -3.78 11.54 -1.33
C ILE A 56 -2.93 10.28 -1.57
N ASP A 57 -2.32 9.73 -0.53
CA ASP A 57 -1.53 8.50 -0.57
C ASP A 57 -2.44 7.24 -0.59
N PRO A 58 -1.97 6.10 -1.10
CA PRO A 58 -0.67 5.89 -1.74
C PRO A 58 -0.57 6.52 -3.14
N ASN A 59 0.67 6.70 -3.59
CA ASN A 59 1.02 7.31 -4.88
C ASN A 59 0.99 6.33 -6.07
N PHE A 60 0.47 5.12 -5.90
CA PHE A 60 0.24 4.15 -6.99
C PHE A 60 -1.26 3.95 -7.28
N SER A 61 -1.55 3.30 -8.41
CA SER A 61 -2.91 2.94 -8.81
C SER A 61 -3.47 1.84 -7.91
N MET A 62 -4.53 2.17 -7.17
CA MET A 62 -5.21 1.19 -6.33
C MET A 62 -5.97 0.15 -7.15
N ALA A 63 -6.39 0.48 -8.38
CA ALA A 63 -7.00 -0.47 -9.30
C ALA A 63 -6.00 -1.54 -9.75
N GLU A 64 -4.79 -1.13 -10.16
CA GLU A 64 -3.71 -2.06 -10.53
C GLU A 64 -3.24 -2.88 -9.34
N PHE A 65 -3.15 -2.26 -8.16
CA PHE A 65 -2.79 -2.97 -6.93
C PHE A 65 -3.79 -4.09 -6.64
N ARG A 66 -5.09 -3.79 -6.65
CA ARG A 66 -6.14 -4.80 -6.45
C ARG A 66 -6.13 -5.89 -7.52
N ALA A 67 -5.87 -5.56 -8.79
CA ALA A 67 -5.72 -6.56 -9.85
C ALA A 67 -4.58 -7.56 -9.59
N LYS A 68 -3.48 -7.14 -8.95
CA LYS A 68 -2.37 -8.03 -8.56
C LYS A 68 -2.71 -8.94 -7.36
N LEU A 69 -3.68 -8.57 -6.54
CA LEU A 69 -4.11 -9.38 -5.40
C LEU A 69 -4.94 -10.59 -5.85
N GLY A 70 -5.70 -10.46 -6.92
CA GLY A 70 -6.66 -11.48 -7.39
C GLY A 70 -8.07 -11.09 -7.00
#